data_AF-G0PKD6-F1
#
_entry.id   AF-G0PKD6-F1
#
_cell.length_a   1.000
_cell.length_b   1.000
_cell.length_c   1.000
_cell.angle_alpha   90.00
_cell.angle_beta   90.00
_cell.angle_gamma   90.00
#
_symmetry.space_group_name_H-M   'P 1'
#
loop_
_entity.id
_entity.type
_entity.pdbx_description
1 polymer ?
#
loop_
_entity_poly.entity_id
_entity_poly.type
_entity_poly.pdbx_seq_one_letter_code
_entity_poly.pdbx_strand_id
1 'polypeptide(L)'
;MLIEIFSIWLTLLTIGFTAMPTLMVLDWKKRGTADGFSSVTLVLPMMVQTFWLRYASMTDNQIFVIINVISLSFYSFYVSAFAYYQPKRQNLIGQILAVVTVIKLVFVYVDTFDKGSINEAMGTMAAGAQIFNLFGGVYEIISNMAALLVNVITLSLYFFYPPLTWTVPIFNIPPQQKTGEDGTDKKKY
;
A
#
# COMPACT_ATOMS: atom_id res chain seq x y z
N MET A 1 -34.43 3.36 -11.64
CA MET A 1 -33.65 4.39 -12.34
C MET A 1 -32.52 5.00 -11.50
N LEU A 2 -32.76 5.80 -10.44
CA LEU A 2 -31.66 6.43 -9.68
C LEU A 2 -30.72 5.42 -9.00
N ILE A 3 -31.28 4.40 -8.33
CA ILE A 3 -30.53 3.34 -7.64
C ILE A 3 -29.69 2.51 -8.62
N GLU A 4 -30.23 2.25 -9.82
CA GLU A 4 -29.53 1.50 -10.87
C GLU A 4 -28.35 2.31 -11.43
N ILE A 5 -28.55 3.60 -11.72
CA ILE A 5 -27.48 4.50 -12.16
C ILE A 5 -26.38 4.57 -11.09
N PHE A 6 -26.75 4.71 -9.82
CA PHE A 6 -25.80 4.72 -8.71
C PHE A 6 -25.03 3.39 -8.59
N SER A 7 -25.70 2.25 -8.79
CA SER A 7 -25.06 0.93 -8.75
C SER A 7 -24.09 0.72 -9.91
N ILE A 8 -24.45 1.16 -11.12
CA ILE A 8 -23.56 1.15 -12.28
C ILE A 8 -22.34 2.04 -12.03
N TRP A 9 -22.54 3.24 -11.49
CA TRP A 9 -21.45 4.15 -11.13
C TRP A 9 -20.50 3.53 -10.10
N LEU A 10 -21.03 2.93 -9.02
CA LEU A 10 -20.22 2.23 -8.02
C LEU A 10 -19.42 1.08 -8.62
N THR A 11 -20.03 0.35 -9.57
CA THR A 11 -19.37 -0.76 -10.27
C THR A 11 -18.18 -0.26 -11.08
N LEU A 12 -18.38 0.77 -11.91
CA LEU A 12 -17.31 1.38 -12.71
C LEU A 12 -16.19 1.92 -11.82
N LEU A 13 -16.55 2.59 -10.73
CA LEU A 13 -15.59 3.14 -9.77
C LEU A 13 -14.76 2.03 -9.11
N THR A 14 -15.39 0.93 -8.71
CA THR A 14 -14.73 -0.23 -8.10
C THR A 14 -13.74 -0.89 -9.05
N ILE A 15 -14.12 -1.05 -10.32
CA ILE A 15 -13.22 -1.60 -11.36
C ILE A 15 -12.03 -0.65 -11.57
N GLY A 16 -12.27 0.67 -11.63
CA GLY A 16 -11.21 1.68 -11.74
C GLY A 16 -10.21 1.62 -10.59
N PHE A 17 -10.70 1.55 -9.34
CA PHE A 17 -9.85 1.39 -8.16
C PHE A 17 -9.09 0.06 -8.15
N THR A 18 -9.73 -1.02 -8.57
CA THR A 18 -9.10 -2.34 -8.71
C THR A 18 -7.97 -2.32 -9.75
N ALA A 19 -8.09 -1.52 -10.81
CA ALA A 19 -7.06 -1.42 -11.85
C ALA A 19 -5.82 -0.60 -11.44
N MET A 20 -5.92 0.27 -10.42
CA MET A 20 -4.84 1.21 -10.06
C MET A 20 -3.48 0.55 -9.74
N PRO A 21 -3.40 -0.57 -9.01
CA PRO A 21 -2.11 -1.23 -8.74
C PRO A 21 -1.38 -1.72 -9.99
N THR A 22 -2.02 -1.75 -11.16
CA THR A 22 -1.35 -2.02 -12.45
C THR A 22 -0.17 -1.05 -12.68
N LEU A 23 -0.32 0.22 -12.28
CA LEU A 23 0.76 1.21 -12.39
C LEU A 23 1.97 0.83 -11.53
N MET A 24 1.74 0.23 -10.35
CA MET A 24 2.80 -0.27 -9.47
C MET A 24 3.52 -1.46 -10.11
N VAL A 25 2.77 -2.40 -10.70
CA VAL A 25 3.36 -3.55 -11.40
C VAL A 25 4.24 -3.09 -12.58
N LEU A 26 3.80 -2.08 -13.32
CA LEU A 26 4.60 -1.50 -14.40
C LEU A 26 5.88 -0.82 -13.88
N ASP A 27 5.83 -0.18 -12.71
CA ASP A 27 7.04 0.37 -12.07
C ASP A 27 8.01 -0.74 -11.65
N TRP A 28 7.52 -1.81 -11.02
CA TRP A 28 8.37 -2.96 -10.66
C TRP A 28 9.01 -3.60 -11.88
N LYS A 29 8.26 -3.71 -13.00
CA LYS A 29 8.81 -4.21 -14.26
C LYS A 29 9.95 -3.32 -14.78
N LYS A 30 9.82 -2.00 -14.70
CA LYS A 30 10.87 -1.05 -15.12
C LYS A 30 12.09 -1.12 -14.21
N ARG A 31 11.87 -1.24 -12.90
CA ARG A 31 12.93 -1.29 -11.88
C ARG A 31 13.59 -2.66 -11.77
N GLY A 32 12.92 -3.72 -12.23
CA GLY A 32 13.32 -5.12 -12.03
C GLY A 32 13.10 -5.65 -10.61
N THR A 33 12.49 -4.86 -9.72
CA THR A 33 12.28 -5.24 -8.31
C THR A 33 11.09 -4.49 -7.70
N ALA A 34 10.42 -5.13 -6.74
CA ALA A 34 9.38 -4.55 -5.89
C ALA A 34 9.93 -4.08 -4.52
N ASP A 35 11.25 -3.95 -4.38
CA ASP A 35 11.88 -3.49 -3.15
C ASP A 35 11.45 -2.05 -2.78
N GLY A 36 11.27 -1.80 -1.48
CA GLY A 36 10.71 -0.56 -0.94
C GLY A 36 9.18 -0.44 -1.01
N PHE A 37 8.46 -1.40 -1.60
CA PHE A 37 7.00 -1.46 -1.53
C PHE A 37 6.54 -2.44 -0.46
N SER A 38 5.43 -2.10 0.19
CA SER A 38 4.74 -2.95 1.16
C SER A 38 3.72 -3.84 0.44
N SER A 39 3.65 -5.13 0.83
CA SER A 39 2.61 -6.05 0.36
C SER A 39 1.26 -5.84 1.06
N VAL A 40 1.21 -5.06 2.15
CA VAL A 40 -0.01 -4.87 2.96
C VAL A 40 -1.14 -4.27 2.13
N THR A 41 -0.82 -3.31 1.26
CA THR A 41 -1.77 -2.67 0.33
C THR A 41 -2.32 -3.59 -0.76
N LEU A 42 -1.77 -4.80 -0.92
CA LEU A 42 -2.25 -5.79 -1.88
C LEU A 42 -2.95 -6.96 -1.18
N VAL A 43 -2.40 -7.37 -0.04
CA VAL A 43 -2.89 -8.53 0.73
C VAL A 43 -4.15 -8.19 1.53
N LEU A 44 -4.27 -7.00 2.13
CA LEU A 44 -5.48 -6.61 2.86
C LEU A 44 -6.71 -6.45 1.95
N PRO A 45 -6.63 -5.81 0.76
CA PRO A 45 -7.77 -5.80 -0.15
C PRO A 45 -8.21 -7.19 -0.59
N MET A 46 -7.29 -8.15 -0.77
CA MET A 46 -7.63 -9.54 -1.07
C MET A 46 -8.50 -10.18 0.03
N MET A 47 -8.20 -9.90 1.30
CA MET A 47 -9.04 -10.29 2.44
C MET A 47 -10.43 -9.66 2.36
N VAL A 48 -10.49 -8.35 2.12
CA VAL A 48 -11.74 -7.58 2.03
C VAL A 48 -12.63 -8.12 0.91
N GLN A 49 -12.08 -8.38 -0.29
CA GLN A 49 -12.85 -8.96 -1.40
C GLN A 49 -13.33 -10.38 -1.08
N THR A 50 -12.57 -11.16 -0.29
CA THR A 50 -13.01 -12.48 0.14
C THR A 50 -14.22 -12.40 1.07
N PHE A 51 -14.26 -11.43 1.98
CA PHE A 51 -15.41 -11.20 2.86
C PHE A 51 -16.63 -10.72 2.08
N TRP A 52 -16.44 -9.73 1.20
CA TRP A 52 -17.52 -9.27 0.35
C TRP A 52 -18.02 -10.33 -0.61
N LEU A 53 -17.17 -11.23 -1.10
CA LEU A 53 -17.59 -12.36 -1.92
C LEU A 53 -18.43 -13.37 -1.13
N ARG A 54 -18.04 -13.69 0.10
CA ARG A 54 -18.84 -14.55 0.99
C ARG A 54 -20.20 -13.91 1.26
N TYR A 55 -20.22 -12.64 1.62
CA TYR A 55 -21.48 -11.90 1.81
C TYR A 55 -22.31 -11.84 0.52
N ALA A 56 -21.69 -11.56 -0.63
CA ALA A 56 -22.38 -11.51 -1.92
C ALA A 56 -22.99 -12.85 -2.27
N SER A 57 -22.35 -13.98 -1.95
CA SER A 57 -22.91 -15.32 -2.17
C SER A 57 -24.11 -15.64 -1.25
N MET A 58 -24.25 -14.92 -0.14
CA MET A 58 -25.40 -15.01 0.76
C MET A 58 -26.55 -14.09 0.35
N THR A 59 -26.30 -13.18 -0.58
CA THR A 59 -27.31 -12.31 -1.19
C THR A 59 -27.64 -12.84 -2.57
N ASP A 60 -28.91 -12.87 -2.98
CA ASP A 60 -29.33 -13.36 -4.31
C ASP A 60 -28.95 -12.40 -5.47
N ASN A 61 -27.82 -11.68 -5.37
CA ASN A 61 -27.38 -10.66 -6.33
C ASN A 61 -26.10 -11.10 -7.08
N GLN A 62 -26.29 -11.60 -8.30
CA GLN A 62 -25.19 -12.08 -9.16
C GLN A 62 -24.20 -10.98 -9.57
N ILE A 63 -24.65 -9.73 -9.77
CA ILE A 63 -23.76 -8.62 -10.13
C ILE A 63 -22.74 -8.41 -9.01
N PHE A 64 -23.20 -8.49 -7.76
CA PHE A 64 -22.35 -8.26 -6.60
C PHE A 64 -21.31 -9.38 -6.41
N VAL A 65 -21.69 -10.63 -6.71
CA VAL A 65 -20.75 -11.76 -6.77
C VAL A 65 -19.69 -11.53 -7.85
N ILE A 66 -20.11 -11.19 -9.07
CA ILE A 66 -19.21 -10.99 -10.22
C ILE A 66 -18.16 -9.91 -9.92
N ILE A 67 -18.58 -8.77 -9.36
CA ILE A 67 -17.66 -7.67 -9.04
C ILE A 67 -16.56 -8.14 -8.09
N ASN A 68 -16.93 -8.82 -7.01
CA ASN A 68 -15.97 -9.28 -6.00
C ASN A 68 -15.06 -10.42 -6.52
N VAL A 69 -15.56 -11.30 -7.40
CA VAL A 69 -14.72 -12.31 -8.08
C VAL A 69 -13.68 -11.63 -8.97
N ILE A 70 -14.08 -10.63 -9.76
CA ILE A 70 -13.15 -9.87 -10.61
C ILE A 70 -12.10 -9.19 -9.73
N SER A 71 -12.50 -8.44 -8.70
CA SER A 71 -11.57 -7.76 -7.81
C SER A 71 -10.62 -8.73 -7.12
N LEU A 72 -11.10 -9.86 -6.61
CA LEU A 72 -10.26 -10.89 -6.00
C LEU A 72 -9.24 -11.48 -6.99
N SER A 73 -9.64 -11.66 -8.25
CA SER A 73 -8.74 -12.15 -9.31
C SER A 73 -7.61 -11.16 -9.60
N PHE A 74 -7.93 -9.86 -9.68
CA PHE A 74 -6.93 -8.79 -9.86
C PHE A 74 -5.98 -8.71 -8.66
N TYR A 75 -6.49 -8.72 -7.42
CA TYR A 75 -5.62 -8.69 -6.24
C TYR A 75 -4.75 -9.93 -6.11
N SER A 76 -5.27 -11.10 -6.48
CA SER A 76 -4.47 -12.34 -6.54
C SER A 76 -3.34 -12.23 -7.56
N PHE A 77 -3.62 -11.63 -8.73
CA PHE A 77 -2.60 -11.33 -9.73
C PHE A 77 -1.56 -10.35 -9.19
N TYR A 78 -1.96 -9.25 -8.53
CA TYR A 78 -1.02 -8.28 -7.99
C TYR A 78 -0.14 -8.85 -6.88
N VAL A 79 -0.70 -9.67 -5.99
CA VAL A 79 0.07 -10.39 -4.95
C VAL A 79 1.07 -11.34 -5.60
N SER A 80 0.68 -12.04 -6.68
CA SER A 80 1.56 -12.93 -7.43
C SER A 80 2.69 -12.16 -8.14
N ALA A 81 2.37 -11.03 -8.77
CA ALA A 81 3.35 -10.14 -9.39
C ALA A 81 4.32 -9.58 -8.35
N PHE A 82 3.82 -9.13 -7.20
CA PHE A 82 4.64 -8.68 -6.09
C PHE A 82 5.56 -9.80 -5.59
N ALA A 83 5.04 -11.02 -5.41
CA ALA A 83 5.84 -12.18 -5.04
C ALA A 83 6.99 -12.42 -6.04
N TYR A 84 6.72 -12.32 -7.34
CA TYR A 84 7.73 -12.48 -8.38
C TYR A 84 8.86 -11.45 -8.27
N TYR A 85 8.52 -10.17 -8.15
CA TYR A 85 9.51 -9.06 -8.13
C TYR A 85 10.14 -8.80 -6.75
N GLN A 86 9.62 -9.39 -5.66
CA GLN A 86 10.14 -9.16 -4.32
C GLN A 86 11.33 -10.11 -4.00
N PRO A 87 12.53 -9.58 -3.69
CA PRO A 87 13.69 -10.41 -3.37
C PRO A 87 13.52 -11.21 -2.07
N LYS A 88 12.85 -10.63 -1.07
CA LYS A 88 12.63 -11.24 0.25
C LYS A 88 11.14 -11.46 0.52
N ARG A 89 10.69 -12.73 0.44
CA ARG A 89 9.26 -13.10 0.49
C ARG A 89 8.73 -13.46 1.87
N GLN A 90 9.58 -13.45 2.92
CA GLN A 90 9.18 -13.87 4.28
C GLN A 90 8.00 -13.05 4.81
N ASN A 91 8.04 -11.73 4.68
CA ASN A 91 6.95 -10.85 5.11
C ASN A 91 5.66 -11.12 4.34
N LEU A 92 5.75 -11.34 3.03
CA LEU A 92 4.59 -11.66 2.20
C LEU A 92 3.93 -12.98 2.63
N ILE A 93 4.74 -14.03 2.83
CA ILE A 93 4.23 -15.34 3.26
C ILE A 93 3.56 -15.22 4.63
N GLY A 94 4.19 -14.50 5.58
CA GLY A 94 3.60 -14.24 6.90
C GLY A 94 2.27 -13.51 6.81
N GLN A 95 2.16 -12.47 5.95
CA GLN A 95 0.92 -11.74 5.74
C GLN A 95 -0.18 -12.58 5.10
N ILE A 96 0.15 -13.41 4.10
CA ILE A 96 -0.81 -14.33 3.47
C ILE A 96 -1.32 -15.35 4.50
N LEU A 97 -0.44 -15.95 5.30
CA LEU A 97 -0.83 -16.89 6.35
C LEU A 97 -1.71 -16.24 7.41
N ALA A 98 -1.37 -15.02 7.84
CA ALA A 98 -2.18 -14.25 8.78
C ALA A 98 -3.57 -13.96 8.20
N VAL A 99 -3.67 -13.48 6.96
CA VAL A 99 -4.95 -13.22 6.29
C VAL A 99 -5.77 -14.48 6.12
N VAL A 100 -5.19 -15.59 5.68
CA VAL A 100 -5.92 -16.87 5.56
C VAL A 100 -6.44 -17.33 6.92
N THR A 101 -5.67 -17.14 7.99
CA THR A 101 -6.09 -17.47 9.35
C THR A 101 -7.25 -16.59 9.80
N VAL A 102 -7.17 -15.28 9.60
CA VAL A 102 -8.25 -14.33 9.91
C VAL A 102 -9.51 -14.67 9.12
N ILE A 103 -9.39 -14.99 7.83
CA ILE A 103 -10.54 -15.38 7.00
C ILE A 103 -11.23 -16.60 7.58
N LYS A 104 -10.47 -17.65 7.93
CA LYS A 104 -11.03 -18.85 8.54
C LYS A 104 -11.72 -18.56 9.87
N LEU A 105 -11.09 -17.77 10.75
CA LEU A 105 -11.66 -17.43 12.05
C LEU A 105 -12.97 -16.64 11.91
N VAL A 106 -13.01 -15.67 11.00
CA VAL A 106 -14.23 -14.88 10.73
C VAL A 106 -15.32 -15.76 10.13
N PHE A 107 -15.00 -16.68 9.22
CA PHE A 107 -16.01 -17.58 8.65
C PHE A 107 -16.58 -18.52 9.72
N VAL A 108 -15.71 -19.11 10.55
CA VAL A 108 -16.15 -19.94 11.68
C VAL A 108 -17.03 -19.15 12.65
N TYR A 109 -16.66 -17.90 12.96
CA TYR A 109 -17.44 -17.01 13.81
C TYR A 109 -18.81 -16.66 13.20
N VAL A 110 -18.85 -16.31 11.91
CA VAL A 110 -20.11 -15.97 11.22
C VAL A 110 -21.03 -17.19 11.14
N ASP A 111 -20.47 -18.37 10.91
CA ASP A 111 -21.24 -19.61 10.82
C ASP A 111 -21.83 -20.05 12.18
N THR A 112 -21.50 -19.37 13.31
CA THR A 112 -22.20 -19.60 14.59
C THR A 112 -23.53 -18.84 14.72
N PHE A 113 -23.85 -17.93 13.80
CA PHE A 113 -25.08 -17.14 13.83
C PHE A 113 -26.26 -17.90 13.23
N ASP A 114 -27.47 -17.60 13.71
CA ASP A 114 -28.70 -18.14 13.13
C ASP A 114 -28.93 -17.66 11.70
N LYS A 115 -29.68 -18.44 10.92
CA LYS A 115 -29.97 -18.15 9.50
C LYS A 115 -30.58 -16.77 9.25
N GLY A 116 -31.29 -16.20 10.23
CA GLY A 116 -31.88 -14.86 10.13
C GLY A 116 -30.86 -13.72 10.24
N SER A 117 -29.75 -13.94 10.95
CA SER A 117 -28.73 -12.91 11.27
C SER A 117 -27.38 -13.12 10.58
N ILE A 118 -27.14 -14.30 9.99
CA ILE A 118 -25.85 -14.66 9.39
C ILE A 118 -25.42 -13.68 8.29
N ASN A 119 -26.36 -13.19 7.47
CA ASN A 119 -26.09 -12.25 6.40
C ASN A 119 -25.65 -10.89 6.97
N GLU A 120 -26.35 -10.39 8.00
CA GLU A 120 -26.01 -9.14 8.67
C GLU A 120 -24.63 -9.22 9.34
N ALA A 121 -24.33 -10.35 10.00
CA ALA A 121 -23.04 -10.61 10.61
C ALA A 121 -21.90 -10.59 9.56
N MET A 122 -22.07 -11.30 8.44
CA MET A 122 -21.06 -11.32 7.37
C MET A 122 -20.88 -9.95 6.71
N GLY A 123 -21.97 -9.23 6.44
CA GLY A 123 -21.93 -7.86 5.89
C GLY A 123 -21.20 -6.89 6.81
N THR A 124 -21.45 -6.99 8.13
CA THR A 124 -20.74 -6.20 9.15
C THR A 124 -19.24 -6.49 9.15
N MET A 125 -18.85 -7.76 9.06
CA MET A 125 -17.43 -8.16 8.98
C MET A 125 -16.75 -7.63 7.73
N ALA A 126 -17.42 -7.69 6.58
CA ALA A 126 -16.89 -7.19 5.32
C ALA A 126 -16.70 -5.66 5.36
N ALA A 127 -17.69 -4.92 5.85
CA ALA A 127 -17.60 -3.47 6.02
C ALA A 127 -16.49 -3.08 7.02
N GLY A 128 -16.41 -3.78 8.16
CA GLY A 128 -15.37 -3.56 9.17
C GLY A 128 -13.97 -3.80 8.61
N ALA A 129 -13.77 -4.87 7.83
CA ALA A 129 -12.51 -5.14 7.15
C ALA A 129 -12.16 -4.08 6.10
N GLN A 130 -13.14 -3.55 5.37
CA GLN A 130 -12.93 -2.48 4.40
C GLN A 130 -12.48 -1.19 5.08
N ILE A 131 -13.08 -0.85 6.23
CA ILE A 131 -12.64 0.29 7.06
C ILE A 131 -11.22 0.04 7.60
N PHE A 132 -10.94 -1.15 8.10
CA PHE A 132 -9.60 -1.53 8.59
C PHE A 132 -8.53 -1.40 7.49
N ASN A 133 -8.85 -1.80 6.26
CA ASN A 133 -7.94 -1.68 5.12
C ASN A 133 -7.54 -0.21 4.85
N LEU A 134 -8.41 0.76 5.13
CA LEU A 134 -8.06 2.18 5.01
C LEU A 134 -6.95 2.58 5.98
N PHE A 135 -6.98 2.08 7.23
CA PHE A 135 -5.91 2.36 8.21
C PHE A 135 -4.55 1.84 7.76
N GLY A 136 -4.50 0.66 7.12
CA GLY A 136 -3.28 0.14 6.51
C GLY A 136 -2.72 1.10 5.46
N GLY A 137 -3.58 1.68 4.63
CA GLY A 137 -3.20 2.72 3.66
C GLY A 137 -2.75 4.04 4.31
N VAL A 138 -3.39 4.49 5.39
CA VAL A 138 -3.02 5.71 6.12
C VAL A 138 -1.60 5.60 6.70
N TYR A 139 -1.23 4.44 7.24
CA TYR A 139 0.14 4.24 7.75
C TYR A 139 1.20 4.43 6.65
N GLU A 140 0.97 3.88 5.46
CA GLU A 140 1.89 4.06 4.33
C GLU A 140 1.96 5.52 3.84
N ILE A 141 0.83 6.24 3.86
CA ILE A 141 0.81 7.67 3.54
C ILE A 141 1.65 8.46 4.56
N ILE A 142 1.46 8.20 5.86
CA ILE A 142 2.21 8.86 6.93
C ILE A 142 3.70 8.58 6.80
N SER A 143 4.10 7.33 6.55
CA SER A 143 5.52 6.99 6.38
C SER A 143 6.13 7.67 5.16
N ASN A 144 5.41 7.72 4.04
CA ASN A 144 5.87 8.39 2.83
C ASN A 144 5.99 9.91 3.02
N MET A 145 5.04 10.52 3.73
CA MET A 145 5.12 11.95 4.10
C MET A 145 6.30 12.26 5.02
N ALA A 146 6.54 11.41 6.03
CA ALA A 146 7.68 11.57 6.92
C ALA A 146 9.01 11.45 6.16
N ALA A 147 9.13 10.47 5.25
CA ALA A 147 10.31 10.31 4.41
C ALA A 147 10.53 11.53 3.49
N LEU A 148 9.46 12.06 2.90
CA LEU A 148 9.54 13.27 2.08
C LEU A 148 10.02 14.48 2.91
N LEU A 149 9.46 14.67 4.11
CA LEU A 149 9.82 15.76 5.01
C LEU A 149 11.31 15.70 5.42
N VAL A 150 11.82 14.51 5.73
CA VAL A 150 13.25 14.31 6.02
C VAL A 150 14.12 14.67 4.81
N ASN A 151 13.72 14.26 3.60
CA ASN A 151 14.44 14.62 2.38
C ASN A 151 14.44 16.13 2.15
N VAL A 152 13.31 16.82 2.34
CA VAL A 152 13.23 18.29 2.22
C VAL A 152 14.17 18.97 3.22
N ILE A 153 14.12 18.58 4.50
CA ILE A 153 15.01 19.15 5.53
C ILE A 153 16.47 18.92 5.17
N THR A 154 16.81 17.70 4.75
CA THR A 154 18.19 17.34 4.35
C THR A 154 18.67 18.20 3.18
N LEU A 155 17.83 18.37 2.15
CA LEU A 155 18.14 19.22 1.01
C LEU A 155 18.27 20.69 1.42
N SER A 156 17.40 21.18 2.32
CA SER A 156 17.51 22.54 2.86
C SER A 156 18.80 22.75 3.65
N LEU A 157 19.24 21.76 4.44
CA LEU A 157 20.48 21.84 5.21
C LEU A 157 21.71 22.04 4.32
N TYR A 158 21.74 21.51 3.09
CA TYR A 158 22.87 21.76 2.18
C TYR A 158 23.07 23.24 1.82
N PHE A 159 22.02 24.07 1.88
CA PHE A 159 22.14 25.51 1.64
C PHE A 159 22.74 26.26 2.84
N PHE A 160 22.46 25.81 4.06
CA PHE A 160 22.95 26.45 5.29
C PHE A 160 24.31 25.88 5.74
N TYR A 161 24.49 24.57 5.55
CA TYR A 161 25.64 23.80 5.97
C TYR A 161 26.13 22.89 4.82
N PRO A 162 26.77 23.47 3.79
CA PRO A 162 27.31 22.67 2.70
C PRO A 162 28.32 21.62 3.19
N PRO A 163 28.47 20.49 2.49
CA PRO A 163 29.43 19.45 2.86
C PRO A 163 30.88 19.96 2.75
N LEU A 164 31.81 19.40 3.54
CA LEU A 164 33.21 19.83 3.59
C LEU A 164 34.09 19.30 2.44
N THR A 165 33.68 18.21 1.79
CA THR A 165 34.58 17.42 0.93
C THR A 165 34.11 17.24 -0.51
N TRP A 166 32.88 17.63 -0.86
CA TRP A 166 32.32 17.46 -2.20
C TRP A 166 31.30 18.54 -2.54
N THR A 167 31.07 18.80 -3.83
CA THR A 167 30.07 19.75 -4.33
C THR A 167 28.72 19.05 -4.43
N VAL A 168 27.64 19.65 -3.93
CA VAL A 168 26.28 19.09 -4.06
C VAL A 168 25.82 19.20 -5.52
N PRO A 169 25.74 18.10 -6.31
CA PRO A 169 25.57 18.20 -7.77
C PRO A 169 24.24 18.81 -8.20
N ILE A 170 23.17 18.54 -7.45
CA ILE A 170 21.81 18.98 -7.79
C ILE A 170 21.69 20.52 -7.69
N PHE A 171 22.37 21.13 -6.73
CA PHE A 171 22.31 22.58 -6.47
C PHE A 171 23.60 23.31 -6.85
N ASN A 172 24.61 22.58 -7.31
CA ASN A 172 25.95 23.06 -7.60
C ASN A 172 26.57 23.89 -6.45
N ILE A 173 26.29 23.50 -5.19
CA ILE A 173 26.81 24.20 -4.00
C ILE A 173 28.21 23.64 -3.70
N PRO A 174 29.27 24.47 -3.72
CA PRO A 174 30.64 24.02 -3.48
C PRO A 174 30.88 23.62 -2.01
N PRO A 175 31.95 22.87 -1.72
CA PRO A 175 32.24 22.46 -0.37
C PRO A 175 32.54 23.65 0.55
N GLN A 176 32.25 23.50 1.84
CA GLN A 176 32.67 24.46 2.86
C GLN A 176 34.20 24.59 2.89
N GLN A 177 34.68 25.83 2.95
CA GLN A 177 36.10 26.11 3.20
C GLN A 177 36.42 25.81 4.67
N LYS A 178 37.44 24.99 4.94
CA LYS A 178 37.87 24.68 6.31
C LYS A 178 38.31 25.96 7.02
N THR A 179 37.67 26.29 8.14
CA THR A 179 37.98 27.48 8.97
C THR A 179 39.25 27.29 9.81
N GLY A 180 40.33 26.79 9.22
CA GLY A 180 41.59 26.47 9.91
C GLY A 180 42.87 26.59 9.08
N GLU A 181 42.79 27.00 7.80
CA GLU A 181 43.96 27.25 6.95
C GLU A 181 43.99 28.70 6.46
N ASP A 182 43.79 29.66 7.36
CA ASP A 182 44.23 31.03 7.13
C ASP A 182 45.07 31.52 8.32
N GLY A 183 46.39 31.58 8.13
CA GLY A 183 47.14 32.73 8.61
C GLY A 183 48.09 32.62 9.81
N THR A 184 48.77 31.49 10.07
CA THR A 184 50.01 31.53 10.90
C THR A 184 51.16 30.71 10.33
N ASP A 185 51.68 31.13 9.18
CA ASP A 185 53.12 31.03 8.88
C ASP A 185 53.67 32.42 8.60
N LYS A 186 53.69 33.25 9.66
CA LYS A 186 54.52 34.46 9.68
C LYS A 186 55.93 34.05 10.10
N LYS A 187 56.83 34.08 9.11
CA LYS A 187 58.27 34.37 9.17
C LYS A 187 58.98 33.97 10.47
N LYS A 188 59.89 32.99 10.38
CA LYS A 188 61.09 32.95 11.23
C LYS A 188 62.33 32.97 10.35
N TYR A 189 63.23 33.85 10.80
CA TYR A 189 64.53 34.29 10.29
C TYR A 189 65.39 33.21 9.64
#